data_AF-A0A9D9G2Y5-F1
#
_entry.id   AF-A0A9D9G2Y5-F1
#
_cell.length_a   1.000
_cell.length_b   1.000
_cell.length_c   1.000
_cell.angle_alpha   90.00
_cell.angle_beta   90.00
_cell.angle_gamma   90.00
#
_symmetry.space_group_name_H-M   'P 1'
#
loop_
_entity.id
_entity.type
_entity.pdbx_description
1 polymer ?
#
loop_
_entity_poly.entity_id
_entity_poly.type
_entity_poly.pdbx_seq_one_letter_code
_entity_poly.pdbx_strand_id
1 'polypeptide(L)'
;MEPQKKTWGMTEGGLVCLALMLVGIVLQMAFGPVCWEMMAWPLNGLALLLLLTGIALMHALRGRIALFRWMATLHAGIPALLMCAMMTILLGVTRQVPAGHVSAEPIGITSMLSFWPFVLSYVWLMLLVGMVCASRLVRPKKQNIPFLLHHLGIFIALVAGTLGSADMQRLRMVVQEGKTEWRAVDDHHRIHHLPIAIELHDFSIIQEPELSFSSDVTLHAKNGIIGRDTVLVNKPLSAKGWKIYQFSYDEAKGNQSDISVFELVRDPWLPVVYVGIFMMLAGALSIFLSKKW
;
A
#
# COMPACT_ATOMS: atom_id res chain seq x y z
N MET A 1 18.01 -48.11 -8.97
CA MET A 1 18.18 -46.66 -9.12
C MET A 1 16.85 -46.01 -8.75
N GLU A 2 16.76 -45.34 -7.61
CA GLU A 2 15.57 -44.50 -7.33
C GLU A 2 15.49 -43.42 -8.43
N PRO A 3 14.32 -43.21 -9.06
CA PRO A 3 14.17 -42.15 -10.04
C PRO A 3 14.45 -40.82 -9.33
N GLN A 4 15.47 -40.11 -9.83
CA GLN A 4 15.86 -38.79 -9.35
C GLN A 4 14.62 -37.89 -9.45
N LYS A 5 14.01 -37.56 -8.30
CA LYS A 5 12.81 -36.69 -8.27
C LYS A 5 13.18 -35.37 -8.92
N LYS A 6 12.68 -35.11 -10.14
CA LYS A 6 12.89 -33.86 -10.89
C LYS A 6 12.58 -32.68 -9.97
N THR A 7 13.61 -31.93 -9.59
CA THR A 7 13.49 -30.74 -8.74
C THR A 7 13.30 -29.54 -9.64
N TRP A 8 12.25 -28.77 -9.40
CA TRP A 8 12.01 -27.51 -10.11
C TRP A 8 13.18 -26.54 -9.85
N GLY A 9 13.68 -25.92 -10.92
CA GLY A 9 14.85 -25.03 -10.89
C GLY A 9 14.50 -23.59 -11.23
N MET A 10 15.52 -22.81 -11.58
CA MET A 10 15.38 -21.39 -11.94
C MET A 10 14.70 -21.22 -13.31
N THR A 11 14.91 -22.16 -14.23
CA THR A 11 14.25 -22.25 -15.54
C THR A 11 12.74 -22.33 -15.41
N GLU A 12 12.24 -23.21 -14.54
CA GLU A 12 10.82 -23.31 -14.23
C GLU A 12 10.28 -22.02 -13.60
N GLY A 13 11.10 -21.34 -12.79
CA GLY A 13 10.74 -20.04 -12.23
C GLY A 13 10.51 -18.96 -13.29
N GLY A 14 11.39 -18.88 -14.29
CA GLY A 14 11.22 -18.00 -15.44
C GLY A 14 9.95 -18.34 -16.24
N LEU A 15 9.70 -19.62 -16.49
CA LEU A 15 8.50 -20.08 -17.20
C LEU A 15 7.21 -19.74 -16.44
N VAL A 16 7.17 -19.91 -15.12
CA VAL A 16 6.01 -19.53 -14.29
C VAL A 16 5.77 -18.03 -14.35
N CYS A 17 6.82 -17.20 -14.25
CA CYS A 17 6.67 -15.75 -14.34
C CYS A 17 6.15 -15.32 -15.72
N LEU A 18 6.68 -15.89 -16.81
CA LEU A 18 6.20 -15.64 -18.17
C LEU A 18 4.73 -16.06 -18.33
N ALA A 19 4.36 -17.24 -17.82
CA ALA A 19 2.99 -17.72 -17.87
C ALA A 19 2.04 -16.78 -17.10
N LEU A 20 2.43 -16.30 -15.91
CA LEU A 20 1.66 -15.34 -15.13
C LEU A 20 1.47 -14.01 -15.88
N MET A 21 2.51 -13.51 -16.58
CA MET A 21 2.39 -12.31 -17.40
C MET A 21 1.41 -12.51 -18.55
N LEU A 22 1.49 -13.63 -19.27
CA LEU A 22 0.57 -13.95 -20.36
C LEU A 22 -0.88 -14.09 -19.86
N VAL A 23 -1.09 -14.79 -18.74
CA VAL A 23 -2.41 -14.89 -18.09
C VAL A 23 -2.92 -13.51 -17.69
N GLY A 24 -2.06 -12.67 -17.13
CA GLY A 24 -2.42 -11.29 -16.78
C GLY A 24 -2.88 -10.49 -18.00
N ILE A 25 -2.18 -10.61 -19.13
CA ILE A 25 -2.58 -9.92 -20.38
C ILE A 25 -3.94 -10.43 -20.85
N VAL A 26 -4.18 -11.75 -20.82
CA VAL A 26 -5.49 -12.33 -21.15
C VAL A 26 -6.59 -11.80 -20.24
N LEU A 27 -6.35 -11.75 -18.92
CA LEU A 27 -7.32 -11.20 -17.97
C LEU A 27 -7.58 -9.71 -18.22
N GLN A 28 -6.56 -8.93 -18.53
CA GLN A 28 -6.70 -7.52 -18.88
C GLN A 28 -7.57 -7.32 -20.12
N MET A 29 -7.37 -8.13 -21.17
CA MET A 29 -8.18 -8.05 -22.38
C MET A 29 -9.61 -8.53 -22.17
N ALA A 30 -9.82 -9.52 -21.28
CA ALA A 30 -11.14 -10.10 -21.05
C ALA A 30 -12.00 -9.29 -20.08
N PHE A 31 -11.41 -8.74 -19.01
CA PHE A 31 -12.14 -8.12 -17.89
C PHE A 31 -11.79 -6.65 -17.67
N GLY A 32 -10.81 -6.10 -18.39
CA GLY A 32 -10.31 -4.75 -18.13
C GLY A 32 -9.49 -4.66 -16.84
N PRO A 33 -9.24 -3.44 -16.32
CA PRO A 33 -8.41 -3.22 -15.13
C PRO A 33 -9.08 -3.76 -13.85
N VAL A 34 -8.25 -4.12 -12.87
CA VAL A 34 -8.70 -4.56 -11.54
C VAL A 34 -9.43 -3.41 -10.81
N CYS A 35 -10.66 -3.67 -10.39
CA CYS A 35 -11.49 -2.71 -9.66
C CYS A 35 -11.24 -2.82 -8.14
N TRP A 36 -10.17 -2.16 -7.66
CA TRP A 36 -9.76 -2.20 -6.26
C TRP A 36 -10.81 -1.67 -5.27
N GLU A 37 -11.70 -0.77 -5.70
CA GLU A 37 -12.78 -0.22 -4.86
C GLU A 37 -13.71 -1.31 -4.29
N MET A 38 -13.90 -2.41 -5.03
CA MET A 38 -14.70 -3.53 -4.56
C MET A 38 -14.01 -4.31 -3.42
N MET A 39 -12.71 -4.09 -3.19
CA MET A 39 -11.95 -4.79 -2.16
C MET A 39 -12.01 -4.11 -0.80
N ALA A 40 -12.82 -3.07 -0.61
CA ALA A 40 -13.04 -2.47 0.71
C ALA A 40 -13.66 -3.47 1.70
N TRP A 41 -13.61 -3.16 2.99
CA TRP A 41 -14.22 -3.98 4.04
C TRP A 41 -15.69 -4.29 3.74
N PRO A 42 -16.14 -5.56 3.81
CA PRO A 42 -15.46 -6.73 4.39
C PRO A 42 -14.68 -7.61 3.39
N LEU A 43 -14.63 -7.26 2.10
CA LEU A 43 -14.10 -8.13 1.06
C LEU A 43 -12.58 -8.32 1.15
N ASN A 44 -11.81 -7.29 1.53
CA ASN A 44 -10.39 -7.45 1.86
C ASN A 44 -10.14 -8.44 3.01
N GLY A 45 -11.00 -8.45 4.04
CA GLY A 45 -10.92 -9.40 5.14
C GLY A 45 -11.11 -10.84 4.68
N LEU A 46 -12.06 -11.07 3.76
CA LEU A 46 -12.25 -12.37 3.11
C LEU A 46 -11.06 -12.74 2.23
N ALA A 47 -10.53 -11.81 1.44
CA ALA A 47 -9.35 -12.02 0.61
C ALA A 47 -8.11 -12.38 1.46
N LEU A 48 -7.92 -11.72 2.60
CA LEU A 48 -6.87 -12.05 3.56
C LEU A 48 -7.04 -13.46 4.12
N LEU A 49 -8.25 -13.84 4.51
CA LEU A 49 -8.54 -15.18 5.00
C LEU A 49 -8.24 -16.24 3.92
N LEU A 50 -8.67 -16.01 2.68
CA LEU A 50 -8.38 -16.90 1.55
C LEU A 50 -6.88 -17.01 1.27
N LEU A 51 -6.14 -15.90 1.34
CA LEU A 51 -4.68 -15.90 1.18
C LEU A 51 -3.99 -16.73 2.26
N LEU A 52 -4.34 -16.50 3.53
CA LEU A 52 -3.73 -17.19 4.67
C LEU A 52 -4.07 -18.69 4.70
N THR A 53 -5.33 -19.04 4.44
CA THR A 53 -5.76 -20.44 4.33
C THR A 53 -5.08 -21.14 3.15
N GLY A 54 -4.96 -20.47 2.01
CA GLY A 54 -4.21 -20.96 0.84
C GLY A 54 -2.74 -21.24 1.17
N ILE A 55 -2.05 -20.31 1.82
CA ILE A 55 -0.64 -20.50 2.25
C ILE A 55 -0.52 -21.68 3.23
N ALA A 56 -1.42 -21.78 4.20
CA ALA A 56 -1.43 -22.88 5.16
C ALA A 56 -1.63 -24.24 4.48
N LEU A 57 -2.55 -24.32 3.52
CA LEU A 57 -2.82 -25.53 2.73
C LEU A 57 -1.61 -25.91 1.85
N MET A 58 -1.05 -24.94 1.12
CA MET A 58 0.15 -25.16 0.30
C MET A 58 1.33 -25.63 1.16
N HIS A 59 1.52 -25.05 2.34
CA HIS A 59 2.54 -25.48 3.28
C HIS A 59 2.29 -26.91 3.79
N ALA A 60 1.05 -27.25 4.17
CA ALA A 60 0.71 -28.60 4.63
C ALA A 60 0.94 -29.66 3.55
N LEU A 61 0.63 -29.33 2.29
CA LEU A 61 0.78 -30.22 1.14
C LEU A 61 2.19 -30.23 0.53
N ARG A 62 3.14 -29.43 1.03
CA ARG A 62 4.51 -29.31 0.48
C ARG A 62 5.30 -30.62 0.49
N GLY A 63 4.97 -31.56 1.38
CA GLY A 63 5.60 -32.88 1.40
C GLY A 63 5.16 -33.78 0.23
N ARG A 64 3.97 -33.52 -0.32
CA ARG A 64 3.35 -34.32 -1.40
C ARG A 64 3.51 -33.67 -2.78
N ILE A 65 3.50 -32.33 -2.83
CA ILE A 65 3.47 -31.58 -4.09
C ILE A 65 4.81 -30.86 -4.31
N ALA A 66 5.49 -31.20 -5.42
CA ALA A 66 6.80 -30.65 -5.74
C ALA A 66 6.79 -29.12 -5.92
N LEU A 67 5.74 -28.58 -6.55
CA LEU A 67 5.54 -27.14 -6.74
C LEU A 67 5.56 -26.38 -5.41
N PHE A 68 4.77 -26.80 -4.42
CA PHE A 68 4.67 -26.11 -3.13
C PHE A 68 5.98 -26.17 -2.32
N ARG A 69 6.74 -27.26 -2.45
CA ARG A 69 8.08 -27.33 -1.87
C ARG A 69 9.05 -26.36 -2.55
N TRP A 70 8.95 -26.21 -3.87
CA TRP A 70 9.80 -25.33 -4.66
C TRP A 70 9.49 -23.83 -4.43
N MET A 71 8.23 -23.48 -4.19
CA MET A 71 7.81 -22.10 -3.88
C MET A 71 8.52 -21.48 -2.67
N ALA A 72 9.01 -22.29 -1.72
CA ALA A 72 9.78 -21.81 -0.58
C ALA A 72 11.30 -21.74 -0.83
N THR A 73 11.74 -21.70 -2.10
CA THR A 73 13.17 -21.70 -2.49
C THR A 73 13.58 -20.45 -3.26
N LEU A 74 14.88 -20.16 -3.28
CA LEU A 74 15.46 -19.05 -4.04
C LEU A 74 15.21 -19.17 -5.56
N HIS A 75 15.06 -20.39 -6.09
CA HIS A 75 14.79 -20.64 -7.51
C HIS A 75 13.42 -20.12 -7.96
N ALA A 76 12.43 -20.07 -7.05
CA ALA A 76 11.15 -19.43 -7.30
C ALA A 76 11.22 -17.92 -7.01
N GLY A 77 11.94 -17.54 -5.93
CA GLY A 77 12.04 -16.16 -5.46
C GLY A 77 12.77 -15.21 -6.41
N ILE A 78 13.93 -15.59 -6.96
CA ILE A 78 14.73 -14.70 -7.81
C ILE A 78 13.97 -14.31 -9.10
N PRO A 79 13.39 -15.23 -9.89
CA PRO A 79 12.60 -14.85 -11.06
C PRO A 79 11.39 -13.97 -10.71
N ALA A 80 10.71 -14.25 -9.60
CA ALA A 80 9.59 -13.43 -9.15
C ALA A 80 10.02 -12.00 -8.79
N LEU A 81 11.16 -11.84 -8.10
CA LEU A 81 11.73 -10.53 -7.77
C LEU A 81 12.16 -9.77 -9.03
N LEU A 82 12.75 -10.45 -10.02
CA LEU A 82 13.11 -9.83 -11.30
C LEU A 82 11.86 -9.37 -12.07
N MET A 83 10.82 -10.20 -12.12
CA MET A 83 9.53 -9.84 -12.71
C MET A 83 8.91 -8.63 -12.00
N CYS A 84 8.88 -8.62 -10.66
CA CYS A 84 8.35 -7.49 -9.88
C CYS A 84 9.18 -6.22 -10.13
N ALA A 85 10.52 -6.32 -10.12
CA ALA A 85 11.40 -5.19 -10.38
C ALA A 85 11.17 -4.61 -11.78
N MET A 86 11.04 -5.46 -12.80
CA MET A 86 10.68 -5.04 -14.16
C MET A 86 9.32 -4.32 -14.19
N MET A 87 8.30 -4.87 -13.55
CA MET A 87 6.98 -4.25 -13.44
C MET A 87 7.01 -2.90 -12.71
N THR A 88 7.81 -2.77 -11.64
CA THR A 88 8.01 -1.51 -10.91
C THR A 88 8.76 -0.47 -11.74
N ILE A 89 9.75 -0.88 -12.53
CA ILE A 89 10.43 0.03 -13.46
C ILE A 89 9.44 0.55 -14.49
N LEU A 90 8.61 -0.33 -15.08
CA LEU A 90 7.56 0.08 -16.01
C LEU A 90 6.59 1.08 -15.37
N LEU A 91 6.13 0.82 -14.14
CA LEU A 91 5.31 1.76 -13.36
C LEU A 91 5.99 3.12 -13.19
N GLY A 92 7.30 3.16 -12.93
CA GLY A 92 8.04 4.39 -12.70
C GLY A 92 8.37 5.20 -13.96
N VAL A 93 8.56 4.55 -15.12
CA VAL A 93 8.89 5.24 -16.38
C VAL A 93 7.66 5.61 -17.20
N THR A 94 6.51 4.99 -16.93
CA THR A 94 5.25 5.29 -17.63
C THR A 94 4.48 6.37 -16.90
N ARG A 95 3.96 7.35 -17.65
CA ARG A 95 3.14 8.43 -17.08
C ARG A 95 1.83 7.82 -16.57
N GLN A 96 1.70 7.75 -15.24
CA GLN A 96 0.50 7.22 -14.60
C GLN A 96 -0.66 8.21 -14.67
N VAL A 97 -1.86 7.67 -14.87
CA VAL A 97 -3.11 8.43 -14.77
C VAL A 97 -3.37 8.77 -13.30
N PRO A 98 -3.81 9.99 -12.97
CA PRO A 98 -4.20 10.34 -11.61
C PRO A 98 -5.28 9.41 -11.08
N ALA A 99 -5.30 9.18 -9.76
CA ALA A 99 -6.35 8.41 -9.12
C ALA A 99 -7.75 8.95 -9.49
N GLY A 100 -8.71 8.03 -9.69
CA GLY A 100 -10.10 8.36 -10.07
C GLY A 100 -10.32 8.69 -11.55
N HIS A 101 -9.27 8.73 -12.38
CA HIS A 101 -9.40 9.00 -13.81
C HIS A 101 -9.25 7.72 -14.64
N VAL A 102 -9.98 7.65 -15.77
CA VAL A 102 -9.97 6.48 -16.66
C VAL A 102 -8.78 6.56 -17.62
N SER A 103 -8.04 5.46 -17.78
CA SER A 103 -7.01 5.35 -18.80
C SER A 103 -7.60 5.49 -20.20
N ALA A 104 -6.96 6.33 -21.04
CA ALA A 104 -7.33 6.48 -22.45
C ALA A 104 -6.96 5.24 -23.30
N GLU A 105 -5.96 4.47 -22.86
CA GLU A 105 -5.46 3.30 -23.58
C GLU A 105 -6.13 2.00 -23.12
N PRO A 106 -6.58 1.12 -24.03
CA PRO A 106 -7.25 -0.14 -23.69
C PRO A 106 -6.38 -1.14 -22.92
N ILE A 107 -5.05 -1.07 -23.11
CA ILE A 107 -4.11 -2.07 -22.58
C ILE A 107 -3.86 -1.86 -21.08
N GLY A 108 -4.03 -0.64 -20.56
CA GLY A 108 -3.90 -0.35 -19.13
C GLY A 108 -2.48 -0.04 -18.63
N ILE A 109 -1.50 0.17 -19.52
CA ILE A 109 -0.10 0.51 -19.16
C ILE A 109 0.00 1.84 -18.39
N THR A 110 -0.96 2.75 -18.58
CA THR A 110 -1.02 4.03 -17.87
C THR A 110 -1.70 3.93 -16.49
N SER A 111 -2.25 2.75 -16.14
CA SER A 111 -2.86 2.44 -14.84
C SER A 111 -2.25 1.15 -14.27
N MET A 112 -0.94 1.14 -14.08
CA MET A 112 -0.17 -0.07 -13.74
C MET A 112 -0.62 -0.72 -12.43
N LEU A 113 -1.08 0.07 -11.44
CA LEU A 113 -1.57 -0.48 -10.16
C LEU A 113 -2.83 -1.35 -10.31
N SER A 114 -3.60 -1.15 -11.39
CA SER A 114 -4.79 -1.96 -11.72
C SER A 114 -4.55 -2.91 -12.90
N PHE A 115 -3.33 -2.95 -13.45
CA PHE A 115 -2.97 -3.78 -14.60
C PHE A 115 -2.72 -5.23 -14.17
N TRP A 116 -3.46 -6.19 -14.73
CA TRP A 116 -3.43 -7.58 -14.26
C TRP A 116 -2.04 -8.23 -14.18
N PRO A 117 -1.12 -8.09 -15.15
CA PRO A 117 0.25 -8.60 -15.01
C PRO A 117 0.98 -8.06 -13.79
N PHE A 118 0.81 -6.77 -13.49
CA PHE A 118 1.36 -6.15 -12.28
C PHE A 118 0.73 -6.78 -11.03
N VAL A 119 -0.60 -6.85 -10.96
CA VAL A 119 -1.32 -7.44 -9.81
C VAL A 119 -0.91 -8.90 -9.57
N LEU A 120 -0.86 -9.73 -10.61
CA LEU A 120 -0.45 -11.13 -10.50
C LEU A 120 1.01 -11.27 -10.05
N SER A 121 1.90 -10.37 -10.46
CA SER A 121 3.28 -10.36 -9.98
C SER A 121 3.36 -10.17 -8.46
N TYR A 122 2.58 -9.24 -7.92
CA TYR A 122 2.50 -8.96 -6.49
C TYR A 122 1.84 -10.10 -5.71
N VAL A 123 0.74 -10.66 -6.23
CA VAL A 123 0.09 -11.86 -5.64
C VAL A 123 1.06 -13.02 -5.58
N TRP A 124 1.80 -13.27 -6.66
CA TRP A 124 2.81 -14.32 -6.69
C TRP A 124 3.93 -14.09 -5.67
N LEU A 125 4.45 -12.86 -5.57
CA LEU A 125 5.45 -12.51 -4.56
C LEU A 125 4.93 -12.72 -3.14
N MET A 126 3.70 -12.29 -2.84
CA MET A 126 3.04 -12.49 -1.55
C MET A 126 2.93 -13.98 -1.20
N LEU A 127 2.55 -14.83 -2.17
CA LEU A 127 2.48 -16.28 -1.97
C LEU A 127 3.86 -16.90 -1.67
N LEU A 128 4.91 -16.49 -2.40
CA LEU A 128 6.26 -17.00 -2.18
C LEU A 128 6.81 -16.59 -0.81
N VAL A 129 6.70 -15.31 -0.44
CA VAL A 129 7.14 -14.82 0.88
C VAL A 129 6.33 -15.50 1.99
N GLY A 130 5.01 -15.63 1.81
CA GLY A 130 4.13 -16.35 2.74
C GLY A 130 4.55 -17.81 2.95
N MET A 131 4.90 -18.53 1.88
CA MET A 131 5.42 -19.90 1.96
C MET A 131 6.77 -20.00 2.69
N VAL A 132 7.65 -19.02 2.50
CA VAL A 132 8.92 -18.92 3.23
C VAL A 132 8.68 -18.68 4.73
N CYS A 133 7.78 -17.75 5.08
CA CYS A 133 7.39 -17.46 6.46
C CYS A 133 6.77 -18.70 7.14
N ALA A 134 5.78 -19.33 6.51
CA ALA A 134 5.14 -20.56 7.02
C ALA A 134 6.16 -21.68 7.26
N SER A 135 7.14 -21.81 6.36
CA SER A 135 8.22 -22.79 6.47
C SER A 135 9.10 -22.63 7.70
N ARG A 136 9.22 -21.42 8.24
CA ARG A 136 10.04 -21.09 9.41
C ARG A 136 9.25 -20.96 10.71
N LEU A 137 7.97 -20.59 10.62
CA LEU A 137 7.07 -20.48 11.78
C LEU A 137 6.73 -21.83 12.41
N VAL A 138 6.59 -22.89 11.60
CA VAL A 138 6.20 -24.23 12.10
C VAL A 138 7.32 -24.91 12.90
N ARG A 139 8.59 -24.58 12.65
CA ARG A 139 9.74 -25.12 13.40
C ARG A 139 10.72 -23.98 13.74
N PRO A 140 10.37 -23.11 14.69
CA PRO A 140 11.17 -21.93 14.98
C PRO A 140 12.49 -22.34 15.63
N LYS A 141 13.60 -21.82 15.09
CA LYS A 141 14.92 -21.86 15.73
C LYS A 141 15.31 -20.44 16.07
N LYS A 142 15.86 -20.20 17.27
CA LYS A 142 16.26 -18.85 17.72
C LYS A 142 17.19 -18.15 16.71
N GLN A 143 18.08 -18.91 16.08
CA GLN A 143 19.00 -18.43 15.04
C GLN A 143 18.28 -17.86 13.79
N ASN A 144 17.03 -18.26 13.55
CA ASN A 144 16.24 -17.80 12.41
C ASN A 144 15.35 -16.59 12.75
N ILE A 145 15.34 -16.09 13.99
CA ILE A 145 14.50 -14.95 14.38
C ILE A 145 14.76 -13.73 13.49
N PRO A 146 16.02 -13.31 13.22
CA PRO A 146 16.28 -12.17 12.33
C PRO A 146 15.72 -12.37 10.92
N PHE A 147 15.91 -13.57 10.36
CA PHE A 147 15.36 -13.94 9.05
C PHE A 147 13.83 -13.89 9.03
N LEU A 148 13.19 -14.41 10.07
CA LEU A 148 11.73 -14.45 10.17
C LEU A 148 11.15 -13.05 10.34
N LEU A 149 11.72 -12.21 11.20
CA LEU A 149 11.30 -10.81 11.37
C LEU A 149 11.36 -10.05 10.04
N HIS A 150 12.44 -10.24 9.27
CA HIS A 150 12.60 -9.61 7.98
C HIS A 150 11.50 -10.01 6.98
N HIS A 151 11.33 -11.31 6.75
CA HIS A 151 10.37 -11.81 5.74
C HIS A 151 8.92 -11.64 6.19
N LEU A 152 8.63 -11.82 7.48
CA LEU A 152 7.29 -11.60 8.02
C LEU A 152 6.92 -10.12 7.98
N GLY A 153 7.89 -9.23 8.26
CA GLY A 153 7.71 -7.79 8.09
C GLY A 153 7.35 -7.40 6.65
N ILE A 154 8.10 -7.93 5.68
CA ILE A 154 7.79 -7.76 4.24
C ILE A 154 6.39 -8.28 3.92
N PHE A 155 6.05 -9.49 4.37
CA PHE A 155 4.74 -10.09 4.12
C PHE A 155 3.60 -9.23 4.68
N ILE A 156 3.72 -8.79 5.93
CA ILE A 156 2.72 -7.94 6.58
C ILE A 156 2.57 -6.61 5.85
N ALA A 157 3.69 -5.94 5.52
CA ALA A 157 3.65 -4.64 4.84
C ALA A 157 3.02 -4.75 3.44
N LEU A 158 3.39 -5.76 2.65
CA LEU A 158 2.83 -5.98 1.31
C LEU A 158 1.33 -6.30 1.35
N VAL A 159 0.92 -7.22 2.23
CA VAL A 159 -0.48 -7.65 2.33
C VAL A 159 -1.36 -6.52 2.85
N ALA A 160 -0.95 -5.85 3.94
CA ALA A 160 -1.71 -4.74 4.52
C ALA A 160 -1.79 -3.54 3.56
N GLY A 161 -0.70 -3.20 2.87
CA GLY A 161 -0.71 -2.12 1.89
C GLY A 161 -1.60 -2.41 0.69
N THR A 162 -1.60 -3.66 0.21
CA THR A 162 -2.43 -4.05 -0.95
C THR A 162 -3.91 -4.10 -0.59
N LEU A 163 -4.26 -4.87 0.45
CA LEU A 163 -5.65 -5.10 0.84
C LEU A 163 -6.28 -3.93 1.60
N GLY A 164 -5.46 -3.09 2.24
CA GLY A 164 -5.92 -1.90 2.95
C GLY A 164 -6.13 -0.68 2.05
N SER A 165 -5.59 -0.68 0.83
CA SER A 165 -5.66 0.45 -0.09
C SER A 165 -7.10 0.91 -0.39
N ALA A 166 -8.05 -0.03 -0.47
CA ALA A 166 -9.46 0.24 -0.73
C ALA A 166 -10.21 0.82 0.48
N ASP A 167 -9.70 0.64 1.70
CA ASP A 167 -10.27 1.21 2.92
C ASP A 167 -9.73 2.62 3.23
N MET A 168 -8.70 3.06 2.51
CA MET A 168 -8.14 4.39 2.65
C MET A 168 -9.12 5.43 2.10
N GLN A 169 -9.49 6.40 2.92
CA GLN A 169 -10.32 7.53 2.54
C GLN A 169 -9.46 8.76 2.34
N ARG A 170 -9.66 9.46 1.22
CA ARG A 170 -9.10 10.79 0.94
C ARG A 170 -10.24 11.74 0.64
N LEU A 171 -10.30 12.83 1.37
CA LEU A 171 -11.35 13.84 1.25
C LEU A 171 -10.73 15.23 1.20
N ARG A 172 -11.33 16.13 0.44
CA ARG A 172 -10.93 17.54 0.36
C ARG A 172 -11.92 18.42 1.10
N MET A 173 -11.44 19.22 2.04
CA MET A 173 -12.23 20.20 2.78
C MET A 173 -11.76 21.59 2.39
N VAL A 174 -12.68 22.42 1.90
CA VAL A 174 -12.42 23.82 1.56
C VAL A 174 -12.95 24.67 2.70
N VAL A 175 -12.08 25.40 3.36
CA VAL A 175 -12.43 26.21 4.54
C VAL A 175 -12.12 27.65 4.23
N GLN A 176 -13.09 28.53 4.45
CA GLN A 176 -12.89 29.97 4.36
C GLN A 176 -12.48 30.53 5.72
N GLU A 177 -11.65 31.57 5.72
CA GLU A 177 -11.20 32.28 6.90
C GLU A 177 -12.39 32.76 7.75
N GLY A 178 -12.28 32.56 9.07
CA GLY A 178 -13.33 32.83 10.04
C GLY A 178 -14.53 31.88 10.00
N LYS A 179 -14.51 30.84 9.15
CA LYS A 179 -15.59 29.85 9.06
C LYS A 179 -15.15 28.47 9.53
N THR A 180 -16.11 27.74 10.09
CA THR A 180 -15.98 26.34 10.44
C THR A 180 -16.63 25.46 9.37
N GLU A 181 -15.90 24.47 8.86
CA GLU A 181 -16.42 23.53 7.87
C GLU A 181 -16.41 22.08 8.40
N TRP A 182 -17.52 21.38 8.18
CA TRP A 182 -17.76 19.99 8.60
C TRP A 182 -17.85 19.02 7.44
N ARG A 183 -17.91 19.56 6.21
CA ARG A 183 -18.13 18.80 4.99
C ARG A 183 -16.83 18.70 4.22
N ALA A 184 -16.54 17.51 3.73
CA ALA A 184 -15.45 17.28 2.79
C ALA A 184 -15.97 16.51 1.58
N VAL A 185 -15.29 16.64 0.46
CA VAL A 185 -15.70 16.08 -0.83
C VAL A 185 -14.70 14.99 -1.22
N ASP A 186 -15.18 13.85 -1.70
CA ASP A 186 -14.31 12.80 -2.26
C ASP A 186 -13.99 13.05 -3.74
N ASP A 187 -13.15 12.20 -4.33
CA ASP A 187 -12.77 12.30 -5.75
C ASP A 187 -13.97 12.12 -6.72
N HIS A 188 -15.11 11.60 -6.23
CA HIS A 188 -16.35 11.43 -6.99
C HIS A 188 -17.32 12.60 -6.78
N HIS A 189 -16.86 13.71 -6.22
CA HIS A 189 -17.66 14.89 -5.88
C HIS A 189 -18.81 14.63 -4.90
N ARG A 190 -18.75 13.54 -4.12
CA ARG A 190 -19.75 13.25 -3.08
C ARG A 190 -19.37 13.96 -1.79
N ILE A 191 -20.36 14.59 -1.16
CA ILE A 191 -20.18 15.30 0.10
C ILE A 191 -20.28 14.32 1.27
N HIS A 192 -19.29 14.36 2.15
CA HIS A 192 -19.20 13.58 3.38
C HIS A 192 -19.23 14.52 4.58
N HIS A 193 -20.14 14.26 5.52
CA HIS A 193 -20.15 14.95 6.81
C HIS A 193 -19.21 14.25 7.79
N LEU A 194 -18.20 14.98 8.27
CA LEU A 194 -17.16 14.43 9.11
C LEU A 194 -17.47 14.55 10.60
N PRO A 195 -16.88 13.68 11.45
CA PRO A 195 -16.97 13.79 12.90
C PRO A 195 -16.08 14.90 13.46
N ILE A 196 -15.26 15.51 12.62
CA ILE A 196 -14.37 16.64 12.91
C ILE A 196 -14.68 17.80 11.98
N ALA A 197 -14.47 19.01 12.46
CA ALA A 197 -14.53 20.24 11.70
C ALA A 197 -13.23 21.01 11.82
N ILE A 198 -12.95 21.82 10.80
CA ILE A 198 -11.81 22.73 10.76
C ILE A 198 -12.36 24.14 10.68
N GLU A 199 -11.95 24.99 11.60
CA GLU A 199 -12.11 26.42 11.54
C GLU A 199 -10.79 27.05 11.13
N LEU A 200 -10.79 27.86 10.07
CA LEU A 200 -9.60 28.55 9.58
C LEU A 200 -9.53 29.94 10.21
N HIS A 201 -8.42 30.25 10.89
CA HIS A 201 -8.16 31.57 11.46
C HIS A 201 -7.33 32.45 10.54
N ASP A 202 -6.28 31.89 9.95
CA ASP A 202 -5.38 32.61 9.06
C ASP A 202 -4.70 31.63 8.09
N PHE A 203 -4.44 32.09 6.87
CA PHE A 203 -3.59 31.42 5.90
C PHE A 203 -2.40 32.31 5.57
N SER A 204 -1.21 31.73 5.65
CA SER A 204 0.05 32.43 5.42
C SER A 204 0.97 31.63 4.51
N ILE A 205 1.57 32.31 3.55
CA ILE A 205 2.66 31.78 2.72
C ILE A 205 3.99 32.16 3.38
N ILE A 206 4.71 31.16 3.87
CA ILE A 206 6.02 31.32 4.48
C ILE A 206 7.09 31.08 3.40
N GLN A 207 7.78 32.15 3.03
CA GLN A 207 9.03 32.06 2.27
C GLN A 207 10.18 32.08 3.26
N GLU A 208 10.66 30.91 3.72
CA GLU A 208 12.05 30.66 4.16
C GLU A 208 12.19 29.33 4.95
N PRO A 209 13.22 28.49 4.69
CA PRO A 209 14.13 28.49 3.53
C PRO A 209 13.49 27.84 2.28
N GLU A 210 12.34 27.18 2.42
CA GLU A 210 11.54 26.62 1.33
C GLU A 210 10.13 27.26 1.38
N LEU A 211 9.50 27.44 0.22
CA LEU A 211 8.12 27.90 0.14
C LEU A 211 7.23 26.90 0.89
N SER A 212 6.66 27.34 1.99
CA SER A 212 5.75 26.54 2.80
C SER A 212 4.45 27.29 3.03
N PHE A 213 3.37 26.53 3.12
CA PHE A 213 2.03 27.05 3.37
C PHE A 213 1.66 26.69 4.80
N SER A 214 1.04 27.64 5.49
CA SER A 214 0.66 27.54 6.88
C SER A 214 -0.79 27.96 7.05
N SER A 215 -1.58 27.11 7.70
CA SER A 215 -2.94 27.46 8.11
C SER A 215 -3.05 27.36 9.63
N ASP A 216 -3.39 28.45 10.30
CA ASP A 216 -3.77 28.43 11.72
C ASP A 216 -5.22 27.98 11.81
N VAL A 217 -5.44 26.84 12.48
CA VAL A 217 -6.75 26.19 12.52
C VAL A 217 -7.17 25.83 13.92
N THR A 218 -8.48 25.90 14.18
CA THR A 218 -9.08 25.23 15.34
C THR A 218 -9.83 23.99 14.88
N LEU A 219 -9.49 22.87 15.51
CA LEU A 219 -10.18 21.61 15.29
C LEU A 219 -11.35 21.46 16.24
N HIS A 220 -12.51 21.16 15.67
CA HIS A 220 -13.74 20.92 16.39
C HIS A 220 -14.14 19.45 16.27
N ALA A 221 -14.75 18.90 17.32
CA ALA A 221 -15.46 17.64 17.30
C ALA A 221 -16.89 17.85 17.80
N LYS A 222 -17.78 16.88 17.55
CA LYS A 222 -19.17 16.94 18.05
C LYS A 222 -19.29 17.15 19.57
N ASN A 223 -18.26 16.80 20.33
CA ASN A 223 -18.21 16.90 21.79
C ASN A 223 -17.40 18.10 22.32
N GLY A 224 -17.02 19.05 21.45
CA GLY A 224 -16.30 20.26 21.83
C GLY A 224 -15.04 20.51 20.98
N ILE A 225 -14.29 21.55 21.35
CA ILE A 225 -13.03 21.92 20.71
C ILE A 225 -11.96 20.87 21.05
N ILE A 226 -11.25 20.39 20.03
CA ILE A 226 -10.10 19.48 20.20
C ILE A 226 -8.85 20.29 20.56
N GLY A 227 -8.62 21.39 19.84
CA GLY A 227 -7.47 22.29 20.05
C GLY A 227 -7.25 23.23 18.86
N ARG A 228 -6.39 24.23 19.05
CA ARG A 228 -5.88 25.11 17.99
C ARG A 228 -4.44 24.74 17.70
N ASP A 229 -4.11 24.61 16.42
CA ASP A 229 -2.77 24.22 15.96
C ASP A 229 -2.53 24.75 14.54
N THR A 230 -1.29 24.70 14.07
CA THR A 230 -0.91 25.14 12.74
C THR A 230 -0.68 23.93 11.83
N VAL A 231 -1.41 23.86 10.72
CA VAL A 231 -1.15 22.88 9.66
C VAL A 231 -0.12 23.45 8.71
N LEU A 232 1.05 22.82 8.64
CA LEU A 232 2.14 23.21 7.75
C LEU A 232 2.30 22.19 6.60
N VAL A 233 2.88 22.63 5.50
CA VAL A 233 3.37 21.72 4.45
C VAL A 233 4.28 20.66 5.09
N ASN A 234 4.00 19.39 4.83
CA ASN A 234 4.69 18.22 5.37
C ASN A 234 4.57 17.97 6.89
N LYS A 235 3.80 18.77 7.65
CA LYS A 235 3.49 18.48 9.07
C LYS A 235 1.97 18.32 9.25
N PRO A 236 1.42 17.12 8.97
CA PRO A 236 -0.01 16.91 9.08
C PRO A 236 -0.48 16.88 10.53
N LEU A 237 -1.62 17.52 10.77
CA LEU A 237 -2.31 17.44 12.05
C LEU A 237 -3.09 16.12 12.15
N SER A 238 -3.17 15.53 13.35
CA SER A 238 -3.82 14.23 13.55
C SER A 238 -4.96 14.36 14.54
N ALA A 239 -6.19 14.04 14.12
CA ALA A 239 -7.36 14.12 14.99
C ALA A 239 -8.40 13.06 14.64
N LYS A 240 -8.92 12.35 15.65
CA LYS A 240 -10.02 11.36 15.52
C LYS A 240 -9.82 10.35 14.37
N GLY A 241 -8.58 9.91 14.15
CA GLY A 241 -8.24 8.94 13.10
C GLY A 241 -8.00 9.53 11.71
N TRP A 242 -8.07 10.86 11.57
CA TRP A 242 -7.75 11.57 10.33
C TRP A 242 -6.36 12.22 10.43
N LYS A 243 -5.64 12.20 9.31
CA LYS A 243 -4.48 13.04 9.04
C LYS A 243 -4.92 14.20 8.15
N ILE A 244 -4.63 15.41 8.56
CA ILE A 244 -5.06 16.65 7.90
C ILE A 244 -3.82 17.30 7.32
N TYR A 245 -3.75 17.35 5.99
CA TYR A 245 -2.64 17.92 5.24
C TYR A 245 -3.05 19.25 4.64
N GLN A 246 -2.13 20.20 4.65
CA GLN A 246 -2.23 21.39 3.79
C GLN A 246 -2.14 20.94 2.33
N PHE A 247 -3.20 21.17 1.55
CA PHE A 247 -3.27 20.69 0.17
C PHE A 247 -3.16 21.83 -0.84
N SER A 248 -3.98 22.87 -0.71
CA SER A 248 -4.04 23.98 -1.67
C SER A 248 -4.67 25.23 -1.03
N TYR A 249 -4.84 26.29 -1.81
CA TYR A 249 -5.40 27.59 -1.42
C TYR A 249 -5.91 28.30 -2.70
N ASP A 250 -6.45 29.51 -2.58
CA ASP A 250 -6.79 30.33 -3.75
C ASP A 250 -5.52 30.91 -4.40
N GLU A 251 -4.99 30.19 -5.39
CA GLU A 251 -3.75 30.56 -6.10
C GLU A 251 -3.85 31.94 -6.77
N ALA A 252 -5.05 32.39 -7.16
CA ALA A 252 -5.22 33.71 -7.78
C ALA A 252 -5.01 34.85 -6.77
N LYS A 253 -5.22 34.60 -5.48
CA LYS A 253 -5.05 35.58 -4.39
C LYS A 253 -3.70 35.47 -3.68
N GLY A 254 -2.96 34.38 -3.87
CA GLY A 254 -1.64 34.22 -3.24
C GLY A 254 -1.72 34.33 -1.71
N ASN A 255 -0.88 35.19 -1.13
CA ASN A 255 -0.85 35.43 0.32
C ASN A 255 -2.09 36.15 0.87
N GLN A 256 -3.01 36.58 0.01
CA GLN A 256 -4.31 37.16 0.41
C GLN A 256 -5.45 36.14 0.29
N SER A 257 -5.13 34.85 0.17
CA SER A 257 -6.14 33.80 0.11
C SER A 257 -6.92 33.73 1.42
N ASP A 258 -8.22 33.94 1.33
CA ASP A 258 -9.18 33.75 2.41
C ASP A 258 -9.66 32.29 2.48
N ILE A 259 -9.05 31.37 1.72
CA ILE A 259 -9.41 29.97 1.64
C ILE A 259 -8.18 29.09 1.84
N SER A 260 -8.36 28.01 2.59
CA SER A 260 -7.42 26.90 2.66
C SER A 260 -8.11 25.59 2.30
N VAL A 261 -7.44 24.79 1.48
CA VAL A 261 -7.90 23.45 1.10
C VAL A 261 -7.07 22.42 1.86
N PHE A 262 -7.75 21.59 2.64
CA PHE A 262 -7.15 20.51 3.39
C PHE A 262 -7.44 19.15 2.74
N GLU A 263 -6.42 18.30 2.65
CA GLU A 263 -6.61 16.88 2.35
C GLU A 263 -6.69 16.10 3.66
N LEU A 264 -7.83 15.44 3.89
CA LEU A 264 -8.08 14.59 5.04
C LEU A 264 -7.93 13.14 4.62
N VAL A 265 -6.97 12.46 5.21
CA VAL A 265 -6.66 11.05 4.93
C VAL A 265 -6.95 10.20 6.16
N ARG A 266 -7.71 9.13 5.97
CA ARG A 266 -7.93 8.10 6.98
C ARG A 266 -7.58 6.74 6.39
N ASP A 267 -6.60 6.08 7.00
CA ASP A 267 -6.17 4.73 6.62
C ASP A 267 -6.18 3.82 7.87
N PRO A 268 -7.17 2.92 7.99
CA PRO A 268 -7.24 1.96 9.09
C PRO A 268 -6.10 0.92 9.12
N TRP A 269 -5.46 0.66 7.98
CA TRP A 269 -4.44 -0.37 7.80
C TRP A 269 -3.03 0.16 7.98
N LEU A 270 -2.82 1.47 7.92
CA LEU A 270 -1.53 2.12 8.08
C LEU A 270 -0.74 1.66 9.34
N PRO A 271 -1.36 1.47 10.53
CA PRO A 271 -0.64 0.92 11.67
C PRO A 271 -0.08 -0.48 11.42
N VAL A 272 -0.82 -1.35 10.71
CA VAL A 272 -0.38 -2.71 10.36
C VAL A 272 0.77 -2.66 9.36
N VAL A 273 0.71 -1.74 8.38
CA VAL A 273 1.82 -1.49 7.44
C VAL A 273 3.08 -1.08 8.20
N TYR A 274 2.98 -0.16 9.15
CA TYR A 274 4.13 0.26 9.96
C TYR A 274 4.70 -0.86 10.82
N VAL A 275 3.85 -1.70 11.43
CA VAL A 275 4.32 -2.91 12.14
C VAL A 275 5.17 -3.78 11.20
N GLY A 276 4.69 -4.01 9.97
CA GLY A 276 5.44 -4.75 8.95
C GLY A 276 6.80 -4.11 8.63
N ILE A 277 6.82 -2.80 8.38
CA ILE A 277 8.06 -2.05 8.06
C ILE A 277 9.05 -2.11 9.21
N PHE A 278 8.64 -1.82 10.44
CA PHE A 278 9.53 -1.85 11.61
C PHE A 278 10.06 -3.25 11.90
N MET A 279 9.23 -4.29 11.74
CA MET A 279 9.67 -5.69 11.83
C MET A 279 10.71 -6.03 10.77
N MET A 280 10.48 -5.59 9.53
CA MET A 280 11.40 -5.80 8.41
C MET A 280 12.77 -5.17 8.69
N LEU A 281 12.78 -3.92 9.15
CA LEU A 281 13.99 -3.17 9.49
C LEU A 281 14.74 -3.79 10.68
N ALA A 282 14.02 -4.16 11.74
CA ALA A 282 14.60 -4.84 12.89
C ALA A 282 15.25 -6.17 12.51
N GLY A 283 14.60 -6.95 11.63
CA GLY A 283 15.15 -8.19 11.08
C GLY A 283 16.42 -7.95 10.26
N ALA A 284 16.41 -6.97 9.36
CA ALA A 284 17.56 -6.61 8.54
C ALA A 284 18.77 -6.13 9.38
N LEU A 285 18.53 -5.24 10.34
CA LEU A 285 19.55 -4.75 11.27
C LEU A 285 20.14 -5.89 12.10
N SER A 286 19.29 -6.78 12.62
CA SER A 286 19.74 -7.95 13.39
C SER A 286 20.62 -8.88 12.55
N ILE A 287 20.29 -9.11 11.28
CA ILE A 287 21.13 -9.91 10.37
C ILE A 287 22.49 -9.22 10.16
N PHE A 288 22.49 -7.91 9.89
CA PHE A 288 23.70 -7.13 9.66
C PHE A 288 24.64 -7.15 10.86
N LEU A 289 24.12 -6.90 12.06
CA LEU A 289 24.90 -6.91 13.32
C LEU A 289 25.38 -8.31 13.72
N SER A 290 24.68 -9.36 13.32
CA SER A 290 25.05 -10.75 13.64
C SER A 290 26.20 -11.29 12.77
N LYS A 291 26.44 -10.70 11.59
CA LYS A 291 27.59 -11.05 10.75
C LYS A 291 28.82 -10.34 11.31
N LYS A 292 29.75 -11.12 11.89
CA LYS A 292 31.12 -10.65 12.10
C LYS A 292 31.78 -10.49 10.74
N TRP A 293 32.18 -9.26 10.42
CA TRP A 293 33.03 -8.93 9.29
C TRP A 293 34.50 -9.19 9.63
#